data_AF-A0AAD5PB87-F1
#
_entry.id   AF-A0AAD5PB87-F1
#
_cell.length_a   1.000
_cell.length_b   1.000
_cell.length_c   1.000
_cell.angle_alpha   90.00
_cell.angle_beta   90.00
_cell.angle_gamma   90.00
#
_symmetry.space_group_name_H-M   'P 1'
#
loop_
_entity.id
_entity.type
_entity.pdbx_description
1 polymer ?
#
loop_
_entity_poly.entity_id
_entity_poly.type
_entity_poly.pdbx_seq_one_letter_code
_entity_poly.pdbx_strand_id
1 'polypeptide(L)'
;MAPKRSHFVALFFSMFAVVLFIFANLGITVDNSPFLKKIFIMEGSQTKTGESIRYGFYSSCVFKDDSVQSCTEKSLTYTLDVDQLGDINGINLDAHSIVKQIVENKVAGPIKAQKIMVVILPAAILAFIGMIVGMMMRRMRTNNVLPTFGALASLLSCVCGAVGIAYGTIIYRNVFEQLARSLDGIMYYYGPTIYIVGVACGCEVVAFGFFIASCFARRAQYNHSYESYERHSFSSEQPSMHQHRY
;
A
#
# COMPACT_ATOMS: atom_id res chain seq x y z
N MET A 1 7.05 -27.46 2.56
CA MET A 1 5.61 -27.36 2.25
C MET A 1 5.36 -27.86 0.83
N ALA A 2 4.31 -28.65 0.60
CA ALA A 2 3.95 -29.07 -0.75
C ALA A 2 3.68 -27.82 -1.63
N PRO A 3 4.18 -27.76 -2.89
CA PRO A 3 4.04 -26.60 -3.78
C PRO A 3 2.59 -26.22 -4.10
N LYS A 4 1.65 -27.14 -3.82
CA LYS A 4 0.21 -26.89 -3.95
C LYS A 4 -0.36 -25.96 -2.87
N ARG A 5 0.28 -25.82 -1.70
CA ARG A 5 -0.23 -24.97 -0.59
C ARG A 5 0.34 -23.55 -0.60
N SER A 6 1.58 -23.35 -1.06
CA SER A 6 2.25 -22.05 -1.01
C SER A 6 1.58 -20.99 -1.89
N HIS A 7 1.13 -21.35 -3.08
CA HIS A 7 0.49 -20.40 -4.00
C HIS A 7 -0.91 -19.96 -3.56
N PHE A 8 -1.64 -20.82 -2.86
CA PHE A 8 -2.95 -20.47 -2.30
C PHE A 8 -2.81 -19.43 -1.18
N VAL A 9 -1.80 -19.59 -0.33
CA VAL A 9 -1.50 -18.63 0.73
C VAL A 9 -1.06 -17.29 0.13
N ALA A 10 -0.17 -17.29 -0.88
CA ALA A 10 0.20 -16.07 -1.59
C ALA A 10 -1.01 -15.35 -2.19
N LEU A 11 -1.90 -16.07 -2.88
CA LEU A 11 -3.13 -15.52 -3.44
C LEU A 11 -4.03 -14.90 -2.36
N PHE A 12 -4.22 -15.59 -1.24
CA PHE A 12 -5.08 -15.10 -0.15
C PHE A 12 -4.55 -13.78 0.42
N PHE A 13 -3.25 -13.69 0.69
CA PHE A 13 -2.64 -12.46 1.21
C PHE A 13 -2.61 -11.33 0.18
N SER A 14 -2.32 -11.60 -1.09
CA SER A 14 -2.43 -10.57 -2.15
C SER A 14 -3.86 -10.07 -2.32
N MET A 15 -4.87 -10.94 -2.26
CA MET A 15 -6.27 -10.53 -2.30
C MET A 15 -6.62 -9.61 -1.13
N PHE A 16 -6.19 -9.94 0.08
CA PHE A 16 -6.42 -9.11 1.26
C PHE A 16 -5.71 -7.75 1.14
N ALA A 17 -4.47 -7.74 0.66
CA ALA A 17 -3.71 -6.52 0.39
C ALA A 17 -4.44 -5.61 -0.62
N VAL A 18 -4.94 -6.18 -1.73
CA VAL A 18 -5.74 -5.43 -2.73
C VAL A 18 -6.93 -4.75 -2.07
N VAL A 19 -7.72 -5.49 -1.29
CA VAL A 19 -8.90 -4.94 -0.62
C VAL A 19 -8.51 -3.79 0.31
N LEU A 20 -7.48 -3.96 1.14
CA LEU A 20 -7.01 -2.92 2.05
C LEU A 20 -6.49 -1.69 1.30
N PHE A 21 -5.70 -1.87 0.24
CA PHE A 21 -5.24 -0.75 -0.58
C PHE A 21 -6.40 -0.01 -1.24
N ILE A 22 -7.45 -0.70 -1.71
CA ILE A 22 -8.65 -0.06 -2.26
C ILE A 22 -9.33 0.79 -1.18
N PHE A 23 -9.53 0.26 0.02
CA PHE A 23 -10.10 1.05 1.14
C PHE A 23 -9.26 2.28 1.48
N ALA A 24 -7.93 2.13 1.51
CA ALA A 24 -7.02 3.23 1.76
C ALA A 24 -7.08 4.31 0.67
N ASN A 25 -7.14 3.91 -0.61
CA ASN A 25 -7.23 4.82 -1.76
C ASN A 25 -8.58 5.54 -1.82
N LEU A 26 -9.69 4.85 -1.52
CA LEU A 26 -11.03 5.43 -1.58
C LEU A 26 -11.31 6.36 -0.40
N GLY A 27 -10.99 5.93 0.81
CA GLY A 27 -11.24 6.57 2.10
C GLY A 27 -12.09 7.85 2.09
N ILE A 28 -11.53 8.93 2.61
CA ILE A 28 -12.20 10.24 2.66
C ILE A 28 -12.43 10.89 1.29
N THR A 29 -11.82 10.38 0.23
CA THR A 29 -12.11 10.83 -1.14
C THR A 29 -13.53 10.46 -1.57
N VAL A 30 -14.16 9.48 -0.93
CA VAL A 30 -15.59 9.18 -1.03
C VAL A 30 -16.34 9.74 0.18
N ASP A 31 -16.50 11.07 0.16
CA ASP A 31 -17.13 11.92 1.17
C ASP A 31 -18.61 11.61 1.42
N ASN A 32 -19.32 11.11 0.41
CA ASN A 32 -20.73 10.72 0.52
C ASN A 32 -20.97 9.42 1.31
N SER A 33 -19.91 8.68 1.66
CA SER A 33 -20.04 7.41 2.39
C SER A 33 -19.96 7.62 3.90
N PRO A 34 -20.92 7.08 4.69
CA PRO A 34 -20.89 7.20 6.16
C PRO A 34 -19.72 6.42 6.79
N PHE A 35 -19.18 5.43 6.06
CA PHE A 35 -18.08 4.59 6.52
C PHE A 35 -16.73 5.08 5.99
N LEU A 36 -16.60 5.31 4.68
CA LEU A 36 -15.29 5.62 4.07
C LEU A 36 -14.74 6.98 4.52
N LYS A 37 -15.61 7.94 4.88
CA LYS A 37 -15.19 9.24 5.45
C LYS A 37 -14.41 9.13 6.77
N LYS A 38 -14.47 7.98 7.45
CA LYS A 38 -13.69 7.69 8.67
C LYS A 38 -12.30 7.11 8.36
N ILE A 39 -12.02 6.78 7.10
CA ILE A 39 -10.73 6.29 6.63
C ILE A 39 -9.95 7.48 6.09
N PHE A 40 -9.14 8.07 6.94
CA PHE A 40 -8.29 9.22 6.65
C PHE A 40 -6.86 8.97 7.12
N ILE A 41 -5.93 9.77 6.63
CA ILE A 41 -4.51 9.68 6.95
C ILE A 41 -4.21 10.46 8.22
N MET A 42 -4.70 11.70 8.28
CA MET A 42 -4.56 12.55 9.45
C MET A 42 -5.79 13.44 9.62
N GLU A 43 -6.10 13.77 10.86
CA GLU A 43 -7.11 14.76 11.22
C GLU A 43 -6.44 15.92 11.96
N GLY A 44 -6.66 17.14 11.50
CA GLY A 44 -6.34 18.37 12.22
C GLY A 44 -7.60 18.95 12.83
N SER A 45 -7.68 19.07 14.16
CA SER A 45 -8.84 19.61 14.86
C SER A 45 -8.50 20.96 15.49
N GLN A 46 -9.44 21.90 15.42
CA GLN A 46 -9.35 23.20 16.07
C GLN A 46 -10.29 23.23 17.29
N THR A 47 -9.65 23.32 18.47
CA THR A 47 -10.33 23.39 19.77
C THR A 47 -11.23 24.60 19.95
N LYS A 48 -10.96 25.71 19.26
CA LYS A 48 -11.74 26.97 19.39
C LYS A 48 -13.07 26.94 18.63
N THR A 49 -13.09 26.34 17.43
CA THR A 49 -14.26 26.33 16.54
C THR A 49 -15.02 25.00 16.59
N GLY A 50 -14.39 23.95 17.12
CA GLY A 50 -14.95 22.59 17.10
C GLY A 50 -14.89 21.94 15.71
N GLU A 51 -14.23 22.57 14.75
CA GLU A 51 -14.11 22.07 13.39
C GLU A 51 -12.85 21.22 13.24
N SER A 52 -12.90 20.23 12.35
CA SER A 52 -11.74 19.39 12.02
C SER A 52 -11.60 19.16 10.54
N ILE A 53 -10.36 19.02 10.07
CA ILE A 53 -10.04 18.70 8.69
C ILE A 53 -9.44 17.31 8.68
N ARG A 54 -10.06 16.41 7.93
CA ARG A 54 -9.53 15.08 7.70
C ARG A 54 -8.91 15.03 6.30
N TYR A 55 -7.68 14.54 6.24
CA TYR A 55 -6.86 14.49 5.04
C TYR A 55 -6.78 13.08 4.47
N GLY A 56 -7.04 12.94 3.17
CA GLY A 56 -6.87 11.73 2.40
C GLY A 56 -5.69 11.81 1.43
N PHE A 57 -5.58 10.80 0.57
CA PHE A 57 -4.57 10.80 -0.50
C PHE A 57 -4.89 11.79 -1.63
N TYR A 58 -6.18 12.05 -1.87
CA TYR A 58 -6.63 12.79 -3.06
C TYR A 58 -7.52 14.01 -2.76
N SER A 59 -7.87 14.22 -1.50
CA SER A 59 -8.71 15.33 -1.05
C SER A 59 -8.63 15.50 0.46
N SER A 60 -9.07 16.66 0.96
CA SER A 60 -9.43 16.88 2.36
C SER A 60 -10.88 17.31 2.48
N CYS A 61 -11.48 17.05 3.64
CA CYS A 61 -12.80 17.54 3.97
C CYS A 61 -12.82 18.14 5.37
N VAL A 62 -13.56 19.24 5.51
CA VAL A 62 -13.86 19.92 6.77
C VAL A 62 -15.10 19.27 7.39
N PHE A 63 -15.02 19.03 8.69
CA PHE A 63 -16.04 18.42 9.51
C PHE A 63 -16.44 19.35 10.65
N LYS A 64 -17.73 19.31 10.97
CA LYS A 64 -18.31 19.90 12.17
C LYS A 64 -19.32 18.91 12.72
N ASP A 65 -19.17 18.49 13.97
CA ASP A 65 -20.02 17.48 14.60
C ASP A 65 -20.18 16.20 13.73
N ASP A 66 -19.09 15.70 13.15
CA ASP A 66 -19.03 14.55 12.22
C ASP A 66 -19.82 14.70 10.89
N SER A 67 -20.42 15.86 10.64
CA SER A 67 -21.01 16.23 9.36
C SER A 67 -19.97 16.88 8.44
N VAL A 68 -19.99 16.51 7.15
CA VAL A 68 -19.11 17.11 6.14
C VAL A 68 -19.64 18.50 5.80
N GLN A 69 -18.80 19.52 5.95
CA GLN A 69 -19.15 20.90 5.62
C GLN A 69 -18.70 21.26 4.22
N SER A 70 -17.43 21.00 3.91
CA SER A 70 -16.83 21.26 2.60
C SER A 70 -15.69 20.29 2.32
N CYS A 71 -15.41 20.03 1.05
CA CYS A 71 -14.29 19.21 0.61
C CYS A 71 -13.52 19.93 -0.49
N THR A 72 -12.22 19.68 -0.57
CA THR A 72 -11.41 20.15 -1.70
C THR A 72 -11.75 19.38 -2.96
N GLU A 73 -11.38 19.94 -4.10
CA GLU A 73 -11.43 19.20 -5.37
C GLU A 73 -10.54 17.95 -5.29
N LYS A 74 -11.02 16.86 -5.93
CA LYS A 74 -10.36 15.56 -5.91
C LYS A 74 -9.23 15.57 -6.95
N SER A 75 -7.98 15.42 -6.52
CA SER A 75 -6.82 15.44 -7.41
C SER A 75 -5.78 14.39 -7.01
N LEU A 76 -5.21 13.71 -8.01
CA LEU A 76 -4.09 12.77 -7.81
C LEU A 76 -2.82 13.45 -7.26
N THR A 77 -2.72 14.76 -7.44
CA THR A 77 -1.60 15.57 -6.93
C THR A 77 -2.06 16.56 -5.87
N TYR A 78 -3.12 16.19 -5.13
CA TYR A 78 -3.64 16.95 -4.01
C TYR A 78 -2.52 17.33 -3.04
N THR A 79 -2.59 18.56 -2.57
CA THR A 79 -1.67 19.16 -1.61
C THR A 79 -2.47 19.79 -0.50
N LEU A 80 -1.89 19.86 0.69
CA LEU A 80 -2.52 20.50 1.84
C LEU A 80 -3.00 21.91 1.48
N ASP A 81 -4.30 22.13 1.66
CA ASP A 81 -4.95 23.41 1.42
C ASP A 81 -4.80 24.31 2.66
N VAL A 82 -4.00 25.37 2.51
CA VAL A 82 -3.72 26.33 3.58
C VAL A 82 -4.94 27.23 3.81
N ASP A 83 -5.74 27.49 2.78
CA ASP A 83 -6.92 28.35 2.88
C ASP A 83 -8.00 27.67 3.73
N GLN A 84 -8.24 26.37 3.52
CA GLN A 84 -9.09 25.57 4.41
C GLN A 84 -8.62 25.60 5.88
N LEU A 85 -7.30 25.60 6.08
CA LEU A 85 -6.73 25.67 7.42
C LEU A 85 -6.93 27.06 8.05
N GLY A 86 -6.90 28.14 7.26
CA GLY A 86 -7.25 29.48 7.72
C GLY A 86 -8.71 29.59 8.14
N ASP A 87 -9.60 29.04 7.31
CA ASP A 87 -11.05 29.07 7.52
C ASP A 87 -11.45 28.41 8.84
N ILE A 88 -10.96 27.19 9.14
CA ILE A 88 -11.29 26.50 10.40
C ILE A 88 -10.75 27.22 11.64
N ASN A 89 -9.75 28.08 11.47
CA ASN A 89 -9.13 28.85 12.54
C ASN A 89 -9.77 30.23 12.70
N GLY A 90 -10.76 30.59 11.86
CA GLY A 90 -11.35 31.91 11.81
C GLY A 90 -10.37 33.00 11.38
N ILE A 91 -9.29 32.62 10.70
CA ILE A 91 -8.26 33.55 10.22
C ILE A 91 -8.53 33.82 8.76
N ASN A 92 -8.93 35.06 8.46
CA ASN A 92 -8.99 35.51 7.09
C ASN A 92 -7.56 35.70 6.55
N LEU A 93 -7.05 34.69 5.86
CA LEU A 93 -5.71 34.67 5.28
C LEU A 93 -5.52 35.73 4.18
N ASP A 94 -6.59 36.14 3.50
CA ASP A 94 -6.55 37.22 2.50
C ASP A 94 -6.34 38.60 3.15
N ALA A 95 -6.81 38.77 4.40
CA ALA A 95 -6.58 39.98 5.18
C ALA A 95 -5.18 40.03 5.82
N HIS A 96 -4.49 38.89 5.96
CA HIS A 96 -3.19 38.75 6.63
C HIS A 96 -2.18 38.03 5.72
N SER A 97 -1.82 38.70 4.62
CA SER A 97 -0.89 38.20 3.59
C SER A 97 0.46 37.69 4.14
N ILE A 98 0.91 38.25 5.27
CA ILE A 98 2.16 37.86 5.94
C ILE A 98 2.05 36.46 6.56
N VAL A 99 0.89 36.10 7.13
CA VAL A 99 0.68 34.77 7.75
C VAL A 99 0.57 33.71 6.67
N LYS A 100 -0.19 33.98 5.60
CA LYS A 100 -0.26 33.12 4.41
C LYS A 100 1.14 32.89 3.82
N GLN A 101 1.93 33.95 3.66
CA GLN A 101 3.28 33.86 3.12
C GLN A 101 4.27 33.15 4.06
N ILE A 102 4.15 33.28 5.38
CA ILE A 102 4.99 32.54 6.35
C ILE A 102 4.65 31.05 6.34
N VAL A 103 3.36 30.70 6.30
CA VAL A 103 2.91 29.31 6.25
C VAL A 103 3.27 28.69 4.89
N GLU A 104 3.03 29.38 3.79
CA GLU A 104 3.44 28.91 2.46
C GLU A 104 4.97 28.77 2.35
N ASN A 105 5.76 29.75 2.78
CA ASN A 105 7.23 29.65 2.66
C ASN A 105 7.85 28.58 3.57
N LYS A 106 7.31 28.37 4.78
CA LYS A 106 7.81 27.34 5.69
C LYS A 106 7.39 25.93 5.28
N VAL A 107 6.23 25.80 4.64
CA VAL A 107 5.59 24.51 4.37
C VAL A 107 5.63 24.12 2.87
N ALA A 108 6.03 25.02 1.96
CA ALA A 108 6.05 24.79 0.51
C ALA A 108 6.91 23.59 0.07
N GLY A 109 8.08 23.39 0.68
CA GLY A 109 8.94 22.24 0.38
C GLY A 109 8.26 20.90 0.71
N PRO A 110 7.86 20.71 1.99
CA PRO A 110 7.07 19.55 2.42
C PRO A 110 5.77 19.34 1.62
N ILE A 111 5.04 20.41 1.29
CA ILE A 111 3.80 20.37 0.50
C ILE A 111 4.05 19.83 -0.92
N LYS A 112 5.12 20.29 -1.59
CA LYS A 112 5.47 19.75 -2.92
C LYS A 112 5.82 18.26 -2.86
N ALA A 113 6.48 17.83 -1.80
CA ALA A 113 6.83 16.42 -1.59
C ALA A 113 5.61 15.54 -1.27
N GLN A 114 4.49 16.12 -0.78
CA GLN A 114 3.26 15.38 -0.46
C GLN A 114 2.68 14.66 -1.68
N LYS A 115 2.91 15.19 -2.89
CA LYS A 115 2.47 14.57 -4.15
C LYS A 115 3.03 13.16 -4.35
N ILE A 116 4.15 12.81 -3.71
CA ILE A 116 4.71 11.45 -3.73
C ILE A 116 3.73 10.44 -3.16
N MET A 117 2.81 10.83 -2.28
CA MET A 117 1.80 9.93 -1.71
C MET A 117 0.90 9.25 -2.77
N VAL A 118 0.82 9.80 -3.98
CA VAL A 118 0.13 9.18 -5.13
C VAL A 118 0.64 7.76 -5.44
N VAL A 119 1.85 7.39 -5.01
CA VAL A 119 2.44 6.05 -5.19
C VAL A 119 1.62 4.94 -4.50
N ILE A 120 0.67 5.28 -3.63
CA ILE A 120 -0.27 4.32 -3.04
C ILE A 120 -1.21 3.69 -4.09
N LEU A 121 -1.47 4.39 -5.20
CA LEU A 121 -2.28 3.86 -6.30
C LEU A 121 -1.52 2.79 -7.10
N PRO A 122 -0.28 3.05 -7.57
CA PRO A 122 0.60 1.99 -8.08
C PRO A 122 0.74 0.79 -7.14
N ALA A 123 0.79 0.98 -5.82
CA ALA A 123 0.81 -0.13 -4.86
C ALA A 123 -0.43 -1.03 -5.00
N ALA A 124 -1.63 -0.44 -5.06
CA ALA A 124 -2.88 -1.18 -5.28
C ALA A 124 -2.88 -1.95 -6.62
N ILE A 125 -2.37 -1.34 -7.69
CA ILE A 125 -2.28 -1.96 -9.01
C ILE A 125 -1.30 -3.14 -8.99
N LEU A 126 -0.15 -2.99 -8.35
CA LEU A 126 0.85 -4.05 -8.21
C LEU A 126 0.35 -5.22 -7.34
N ALA A 127 -0.35 -4.92 -6.25
CA ALA A 127 -1.05 -5.93 -5.44
C ALA A 127 -2.05 -6.74 -6.28
N PHE A 128 -2.81 -6.06 -7.14
CA PHE A 128 -3.77 -6.69 -8.05
C PHE A 128 -3.09 -7.58 -9.09
N ILE A 129 -1.95 -7.16 -9.63
CA ILE A 129 -1.11 -8.00 -10.50
C ILE A 129 -0.65 -9.25 -9.74
N GLY A 130 -0.18 -9.11 -8.50
CA GLY A 130 0.21 -10.25 -7.64
C GLY A 130 -0.94 -11.25 -7.44
N MET A 131 -2.15 -10.75 -7.20
CA MET A 131 -3.36 -11.57 -7.12
C MET A 131 -3.65 -12.32 -8.42
N ILE A 132 -3.59 -11.65 -9.58
CA ILE A 132 -3.79 -12.28 -10.90
C ILE A 132 -2.77 -13.40 -11.13
N VAL A 133 -1.50 -13.13 -10.84
CA VAL A 133 -0.42 -14.13 -10.96
C VAL A 133 -0.70 -15.34 -10.06
N GLY A 134 -1.13 -15.10 -8.81
CA GLY A 134 -1.54 -16.15 -7.89
C GLY A 134 -2.66 -17.05 -8.45
N MET A 135 -3.66 -16.45 -9.11
CA MET A 135 -4.73 -17.19 -9.78
C MET A 135 -4.21 -17.98 -11.00
N MET A 136 -3.37 -17.36 -11.83
CA MET A 136 -2.82 -17.97 -13.05
C MET A 136 -1.90 -19.16 -12.74
N MET A 137 -1.16 -19.11 -11.64
CA MET A 137 -0.26 -20.19 -11.21
C MET A 137 -0.96 -21.54 -11.01
N ARG A 138 -2.27 -21.56 -10.77
CA ARG A 138 -3.03 -22.82 -10.64
C ARG A 138 -3.17 -23.54 -11.98
N ARG A 139 -3.29 -22.81 -13.10
CA ARG A 139 -3.61 -23.37 -14.42
C ARG A 139 -2.44 -23.34 -15.41
N MET A 140 -1.58 -22.33 -15.34
CA MET A 140 -0.58 -22.04 -16.38
C MET A 140 0.86 -22.13 -15.90
N ARG A 141 1.12 -22.75 -14.75
CA ARG A 141 2.48 -22.87 -14.21
C ARG A 141 3.30 -23.88 -15.02
N THR A 142 3.92 -23.40 -16.09
CA THR A 142 4.88 -24.16 -16.91
C THR A 142 6.31 -23.92 -16.46
N ASN A 143 6.67 -22.71 -16.02
CA ASN A 143 8.03 -22.30 -15.58
C ASN A 143 8.02 -21.51 -14.24
N ASN A 144 9.18 -21.07 -13.76
CA ASN A 144 9.28 -20.20 -12.56
C ASN A 144 8.96 -18.72 -12.86
N VAL A 145 8.70 -18.37 -14.12
CA VAL A 145 8.40 -17.01 -14.57
C VAL A 145 7.21 -16.40 -13.82
N LEU A 146 6.09 -17.11 -13.74
CA LEU A 146 4.87 -16.67 -13.04
C LEU A 146 5.15 -16.36 -11.55
N PRO A 147 5.67 -17.31 -10.74
CA PRO A 147 6.06 -17.03 -9.36
C PRO A 147 7.01 -15.82 -9.20
N THR A 148 7.99 -15.65 -10.10
CA THR A 148 8.92 -14.51 -10.04
C THR A 148 8.20 -13.18 -10.29
N PHE A 149 7.30 -13.11 -11.27
CA PHE A 149 6.49 -11.90 -11.49
C PHE A 149 5.61 -11.58 -10.29
N GLY A 150 5.00 -12.59 -9.66
CA GLY A 150 4.21 -12.42 -8.45
C GLY A 150 5.05 -11.87 -7.29
N ALA A 151 6.25 -12.43 -7.09
CA ALA A 151 7.18 -11.93 -6.09
C ALA A 151 7.59 -10.47 -6.35
N LEU A 152 7.95 -10.11 -7.58
CA LEU A 152 8.32 -8.74 -7.93
C LEU A 152 7.15 -7.77 -7.73
N ALA A 153 5.95 -8.16 -8.16
CA ALA A 153 4.75 -7.35 -7.98
C ALA A 153 4.46 -7.10 -6.49
N SER A 154 4.52 -8.14 -5.65
CA SER A 154 4.33 -8.02 -4.21
C SER A 154 5.40 -7.16 -3.53
N LEU A 155 6.67 -7.35 -3.89
CA LEU A 155 7.75 -6.54 -3.33
C LEU A 155 7.60 -5.06 -3.70
N LEU A 156 7.37 -4.76 -4.99
CA LEU A 156 7.18 -3.39 -5.46
C LEU A 156 5.92 -2.75 -4.86
N SER A 157 4.83 -3.51 -4.74
CA SER A 157 3.60 -3.08 -4.05
C SER A 157 3.90 -2.65 -2.61
N CYS A 158 4.60 -3.49 -1.85
CA CYS A 158 5.01 -3.18 -0.49
C CYS A 158 5.90 -1.93 -0.41
N VAL A 159 6.89 -1.81 -1.30
CA VAL A 159 7.79 -0.64 -1.32
C VAL A 159 7.01 0.63 -1.64
N CYS A 160 6.15 0.62 -2.66
CA CYS A 160 5.31 1.77 -3.00
C CYS A 160 4.37 2.14 -1.84
N GLY A 161 3.70 1.18 -1.23
CA GLY A 161 2.81 1.42 -0.10
C GLY A 161 3.55 1.99 1.12
N ALA A 162 4.70 1.42 1.46
CA ALA A 162 5.54 1.88 2.56
C ALA A 162 6.08 3.30 2.32
N VAL A 163 6.59 3.58 1.11
CA VAL A 163 7.06 4.91 0.72
C VAL A 163 5.93 5.93 0.81
N GLY A 164 4.76 5.63 0.25
CA GLY A 164 3.60 6.54 0.25
C GLY A 164 3.18 6.95 1.66
N ILE A 165 3.08 5.98 2.59
CA ILE A 165 2.73 6.27 3.99
C ILE A 165 3.86 6.91 4.78
N ALA A 166 5.11 6.47 4.60
CA ALA A 166 6.25 7.03 5.32
C ALA A 166 6.43 8.52 5.00
N TYR A 167 6.41 8.87 3.71
CA TYR A 167 6.47 10.27 3.29
C TYR A 167 5.26 11.05 3.80
N GLY A 168 4.04 10.52 3.65
CA GLY A 168 2.85 11.18 4.15
C GLY A 168 2.93 11.48 5.64
N THR A 169 3.31 10.49 6.45
CA THR A 169 3.42 10.63 7.91
C THR A 169 4.46 11.68 8.31
N ILE A 170 5.63 11.66 7.69
CA ILE A 170 6.72 12.62 7.97
C ILE A 170 6.30 14.04 7.55
N ILE A 171 5.72 14.20 6.36
CA ILE A 171 5.30 15.49 5.83
C ILE A 171 4.20 16.08 6.71
N TYR A 172 3.13 15.33 6.96
CA TYR A 172 2.03 15.80 7.80
C TYR A 172 2.51 16.15 9.21
N ARG A 173 3.37 15.33 9.82
CA ARG A 173 3.95 15.65 11.12
C ARG A 173 4.70 16.98 11.09
N ASN A 174 5.61 17.16 10.13
CA ASN A 174 6.41 18.38 10.02
C ASN A 174 5.53 19.62 9.78
N VAL A 175 4.52 19.49 8.91
CA VAL A 175 3.57 20.56 8.60
C VAL A 175 2.80 20.96 9.86
N PHE A 176 2.20 20.00 10.56
CA PHE A 176 1.36 20.28 11.71
C PHE A 176 2.14 20.71 12.95
N GLU A 177 3.36 20.21 13.17
CA GLU A 177 4.24 20.72 14.22
C GLU A 177 4.65 22.18 13.98
N GLN A 178 4.85 22.58 12.72
CA GLN A 178 5.15 23.98 12.37
C GLN A 178 3.92 24.89 12.52
N LEU A 179 2.75 24.39 12.11
CA LEU A 179 1.48 25.09 12.26
C LEU A 179 1.11 25.28 13.73
N ALA A 180 1.25 24.25 14.57
CA ALA A 180 0.97 24.33 16.00
C ALA A 180 1.87 25.33 16.75
N ARG A 181 3.06 25.65 16.22
CA ARG A 181 3.91 26.73 16.77
C ARG A 181 3.47 28.13 16.38
N SER A 182 2.69 28.25 15.31
CA SER A 182 2.29 29.54 14.71
C SER A 182 0.82 29.87 14.97
N LEU A 183 0.00 28.85 15.26
CA LEU A 183 -1.45 28.94 15.42
C LEU A 183 -1.86 28.20 16.70
N ASP A 184 -2.49 28.91 17.63
CA ASP A 184 -2.98 28.33 18.88
C ASP A 184 -4.21 27.43 18.66
N GLY A 185 -4.22 26.27 19.33
CA GLY A 185 -5.39 25.40 19.45
C GLY A 185 -5.49 24.30 18.39
N ILE A 186 -4.51 24.16 17.51
CA ILE A 186 -4.44 23.06 16.53
C ILE A 186 -3.93 21.79 17.20
N MET A 187 -4.75 20.73 17.16
CA MET A 187 -4.39 19.37 17.53
C MET A 187 -4.40 18.49 16.29
N TYR A 188 -3.56 17.45 16.23
CA TYR A 188 -3.59 16.50 15.12
C TYR A 188 -3.55 15.05 15.57
N TYR A 189 -4.20 14.18 14.80
CA TYR A 189 -4.33 12.76 15.09
C TYR A 189 -4.14 11.92 13.83
N TYR A 190 -3.41 10.82 13.95
CA TYR A 190 -3.25 9.86 12.87
C TYR A 190 -4.52 9.03 12.67
N GLY A 191 -4.92 8.89 11.41
CA GLY A 191 -6.13 8.17 11.04
C GLY A 191 -5.90 6.69 10.72
N PRO A 192 -6.98 5.93 10.52
CA PRO A 192 -6.94 4.49 10.28
C PRO A 192 -6.13 4.08 9.03
N THR A 193 -6.01 4.97 8.04
CA THR A 193 -5.37 4.66 6.76
C THR A 193 -3.91 4.21 6.91
N ILE A 194 -3.18 4.79 7.87
CA ILE A 194 -1.77 4.41 8.13
C ILE A 194 -1.67 2.94 8.53
N TYR A 195 -2.57 2.48 9.39
CA TYR A 195 -2.61 1.09 9.84
C TYR A 195 -3.11 0.16 8.75
N ILE A 196 -4.15 0.55 8.00
CA ILE A 196 -4.68 -0.23 6.87
C ILE A 196 -3.59 -0.51 5.84
N VAL A 197 -2.85 0.52 5.43
CA VAL A 197 -1.74 0.37 4.48
C VAL A 197 -0.59 -0.44 5.10
N GLY A 198 -0.28 -0.24 6.38
CA GLY A 198 0.71 -1.04 7.09
C GLY A 198 0.40 -2.54 7.06
N VAL A 199 -0.86 -2.91 7.30
CA VAL A 199 -1.33 -4.30 7.21
C VAL A 199 -1.28 -4.79 5.76
N ALA A 200 -1.69 -3.98 4.78
CA ALA A 200 -1.61 -4.33 3.36
C ALA A 200 -0.17 -4.64 2.93
N CYS A 201 0.80 -3.81 3.32
CA CYS A 201 2.22 -4.06 3.09
C CYS A 201 2.68 -5.36 3.77
N GLY A 202 2.25 -5.62 5.01
CA GLY A 202 2.54 -6.88 5.70
C GLY A 202 2.03 -8.10 4.93
N CYS A 203 0.82 -8.03 4.37
CA CYS A 203 0.27 -9.07 3.52
C CYS A 203 1.10 -9.29 2.24
N GLU A 204 1.56 -8.22 1.60
CA GLU A 204 2.43 -8.34 0.43
C GLU A 204 3.81 -8.95 0.73
N VAL A 205 4.40 -8.66 1.90
CA VAL A 205 5.63 -9.33 2.34
C VAL A 205 5.41 -10.84 2.51
N VAL A 206 4.28 -11.23 3.09
CA VAL A 206 3.92 -12.65 3.22
C VAL A 206 3.73 -13.29 1.84
N ALA A 207 2.98 -12.63 0.95
CA ALA A 207 2.77 -13.11 -0.42
C ALA A 207 4.10 -13.27 -1.18
N PHE A 208 5.00 -12.28 -1.09
CA PHE A 208 6.35 -12.34 -1.63
C PHE A 208 7.11 -13.58 -1.14
N GLY A 209 7.14 -13.82 0.17
CA GLY A 209 7.80 -14.98 0.76
C GLY A 209 7.27 -16.30 0.20
N PHE A 210 5.95 -16.42 0.02
CA PHE A 210 5.34 -17.62 -0.54
C PHE A 210 5.57 -17.78 -2.05
N PHE A 211 5.60 -16.70 -2.83
CA PHE A 211 5.98 -16.73 -4.24
C PHE A 211 7.42 -17.20 -4.41
N ILE A 212 8.36 -16.68 -3.62
CA ILE A 212 9.77 -17.10 -3.63
C ILE A 212 9.93 -18.56 -3.18
N ALA A 213 9.27 -18.97 -2.10
CA ALA A 213 9.28 -20.37 -1.65
C ALA A 213 8.76 -21.32 -2.73
N SER A 214 7.78 -20.87 -3.52
CA SER A 214 7.26 -21.61 -4.67
C SER A 214 8.32 -21.83 -5.75
N CYS A 215 9.19 -20.84 -6.02
CA CYS A 215 10.32 -20.99 -6.96
C CYS A 215 11.30 -22.09 -6.51
N PHE A 216 11.69 -22.07 -5.24
CA PHE A 216 12.65 -23.02 -4.68
C PHE A 216 12.10 -24.44 -4.56
N ALA A 217 10.83 -24.60 -4.18
CA ALA A 217 10.19 -25.92 -4.08
C ALA A 217 10.20 -26.67 -5.42
N ARG A 218 10.11 -25.96 -6.54
CA ARG A 218 10.20 -26.58 -7.86
C ARG A 218 11.63 -26.98 -8.25
N ARG A 219 12.62 -26.16 -7.90
CA ARG A 219 14.03 -26.49 -8.14
C ARG A 219 14.41 -27.80 -7.44
N ALA A 220 13.94 -27.98 -6.21
CA ALA A 220 14.12 -29.23 -5.47
C ALA A 220 13.47 -30.45 -6.14
N GLN A 221 12.25 -30.29 -6.70
CA GLN A 221 11.57 -31.37 -7.43
C GLN A 221 12.25 -31.74 -8.75
N TYR A 222 12.79 -30.76 -9.47
CA TYR A 222 13.53 -30.99 -10.71
C TYR A 222 14.82 -31.79 -10.45
N ASN A 223 15.59 -31.39 -9.44
CA ASN A 223 16.83 -32.09 -9.05
C ASN A 223 16.56 -33.54 -8.62
N HIS A 224 15.51 -33.77 -7.82
CA HIS A 224 15.17 -35.12 -7.35
C HIS A 224 14.69 -36.05 -8.47
N SER A 225 14.01 -35.48 -9.48
CA SER A 225 13.56 -36.25 -10.65
C SER A 225 14.75 -36.65 -11.53
N TYR A 226 15.72 -35.75 -11.71
CA TYR A 226 16.93 -36.02 -12.48
C TYR A 226 17.82 -37.07 -11.80
N GLU A 227 18.04 -36.96 -10.49
CA GLU A 227 18.79 -37.97 -9.72
C GLU A 227 18.12 -39.35 -9.71
N SER A 228 16.78 -39.41 -9.74
CA SER A 228 16.07 -40.69 -9.88
C SER A 228 16.23 -41.27 -11.29
N TYR A 229 16.22 -40.41 -12.31
CA TYR A 229 16.43 -40.85 -13.69
C TYR A 229 17.84 -41.41 -13.88
N GLU A 230 18.87 -40.70 -13.42
CA GLU A 230 20.26 -41.18 -13.48
C GLU A 230 20.44 -42.50 -12.73
N ARG A 231 19.91 -42.63 -11.50
CA ARG A 231 19.97 -43.89 -10.75
C ARG A 231 19.30 -45.05 -11.48
N HIS A 232 18.15 -44.81 -12.11
CA HIS A 232 17.46 -45.85 -12.86
C HIS A 232 18.20 -46.23 -14.14
N SER A 233 18.74 -45.27 -14.90
CA SER A 233 19.51 -45.55 -16.10
C SER A 233 20.82 -46.31 -15.82
N PHE A 234 21.50 -46.03 -14.70
CA PHE A 234 22.69 -46.80 -14.30
C PHE A 234 22.33 -48.19 -13.73
N SER A 235 21.17 -48.36 -13.11
CA SER A 235 20.72 -49.67 -12.62
C SER A 235 20.21 -50.62 -13.72
N SER A 236 19.79 -50.09 -14.86
CA SER A 236 19.33 -50.89 -16.01
C SER A 236 20.44 -51.40 -16.93
N GLU A 237 21.71 -51.01 -16.68
CA GLU A 237 22.88 -51.49 -17.43
C GLU A 237 23.58 -52.71 -16.81
N GLN A 238 22.91 -53.48 -15.94
CA GLN A 238 23.36 -54.83 -15.63
C GLN A 238 22.81 -55.81 -16.69
N PRO A 239 23.65 -56.37 -17.59
CA PRO A 239 23.18 -57.34 -18.56
C PRO A 239 22.79 -58.63 -17.85
N SER A 240 21.51 -58.95 -17.87
CA SER A 240 21.03 -60.30 -17.55
C SER A 240 21.65 -61.28 -18.56
N MET A 241 22.65 -62.04 -18.14
CA MET A 241 23.11 -63.22 -18.89
C MET A 241 21.95 -64.23 -18.94
N HIS A 242 21.11 -64.13 -19.96
CA HIS A 242 20.22 -65.22 -20.32
C HIS A 242 21.06 -66.33 -20.96
N GLN A 243 21.34 -67.34 -20.14
CA GLN A 243 21.99 -68.58 -20.52
C GLN A 243 21.03 -69.39 -21.40
N HIS A 244 21.17 -69.29 -22.73
CA HIS A 244 20.55 -70.22 -23.66
C HIS A 244 21.24 -71.59 -23.53
N ARG A 245 20.53 -72.59 -23.02
CA ARG A 245 20.81 -74.01 -23.25
C ARG A 245 19.77 -74.56 -24.22
N TYR A 246 20.23 -74.97 -25.40
CA TYR A 246 19.65 -76.08 -26.16
C TYR A 246 20.44 -77.34 -25.81
#